data_AF-A0A9W6FUT4-F1
#
_entry.id   AF-A0A9W6FUT4-F1
#
_cell.length_a   1.000
_cell.length_b   1.000
_cell.length_c   1.000
_cell.angle_alpha   90.00
_cell.angle_beta   90.00
_cell.angle_gamma   90.00
#
_symmetry.space_group_name_H-M   'P 1'
#
loop_
_entity.id
_entity.type
_entity.pdbx_description
1 polymer ?
#
loop_
_entity_poly.entity_id
_entity_poly.type
_entity_poly.pdbx_seq_one_letter_code
_entity_poly.pdbx_strand_id
1 'polypeptide(L)'
;MIEIKNLLFQPLTFHLAGGGRGLHLNPRERRTLGEDDISPEIDAAAKRGFVSLTSSPPTVPEPETPREEPVETETEHTGANGGKRRKRR
;
A
#
# COMPACT_ATOMS: atom_id res chain seq x y z
N MET A 1 5.22 -15.15 -8.97
CA MET A 1 5.13 -14.51 -7.63
C MET A 1 4.24 -13.28 -7.79
N ILE A 2 3.27 -13.07 -6.90
CA ILE A 2 2.24 -12.03 -7.06
C ILE A 2 2.44 -10.93 -6.03
N GLU A 3 2.31 -9.68 -6.47
CA GLU A 3 2.26 -8.52 -5.59
C GLU A 3 0.80 -8.16 -5.29
N ILE A 4 0.46 -7.99 -4.00
CA ILE A 4 -0.81 -7.45 -3.54
C ILE A 4 -0.60 -6.03 -3.00
N LYS A 5 -1.42 -5.09 -3.44
CA LYS A 5 -1.43 -3.69 -2.96
C LYS A 5 -2.77 -3.37 -2.32
N ASN A 6 -2.76 -2.85 -1.09
CA ASN A 6 -3.95 -2.27 -0.49
C ASN A 6 -4.29 -0.94 -1.18
N LEU A 7 -5.52 -0.82 -1.67
CA LEU A 7 -6.00 0.40 -2.33
C LEU A 7 -6.75 1.33 -1.37
N LEU A 8 -7.01 0.89 -0.15
CA LEU A 8 -7.71 1.66 0.85
C LEU A 8 -6.74 2.35 1.81
N PHE A 9 -7.24 3.41 2.45
CA PHE A 9 -6.56 4.11 3.53
C PHE A 9 -6.83 3.50 4.92
N GLN A 10 -7.42 2.31 4.95
CA GLN A 10 -7.65 1.51 6.16
C GLN A 10 -6.84 0.22 6.10
N PRO A 11 -6.43 -0.34 7.25
CA PRO A 11 -5.77 -1.64 7.27
C PRO A 11 -6.73 -2.73 6.80
N LEU A 12 -6.19 -3.70 6.07
CA LEU A 12 -6.92 -4.88 5.60
C LEU A 12 -6.27 -6.14 6.16
N THR A 13 -7.08 -7.16 6.39
CA THR A 13 -6.60 -8.48 6.83
C THR A 13 -7.30 -9.55 6.02
N PHE A 14 -6.53 -10.51 5.53
CA PHE A 14 -7.00 -11.61 4.68
C PHE A 14 -6.47 -12.94 5.20
N HIS A 15 -7.16 -14.03 4.90
CA HIS A 15 -6.65 -15.37 5.14
C HIS A 15 -5.90 -15.87 3.89
N LEU A 16 -4.74 -16.52 4.08
CA LEU A 16 -4.01 -17.17 2.98
C LEU A 16 -4.51 -18.60 2.77
N ALA A 17 -4.44 -19.09 1.53
CA ALA A 17 -4.94 -20.42 1.17
C ALA A 17 -4.12 -21.57 1.82
N GLY A 18 -2.84 -21.35 2.14
CA GLY A 18 -1.87 -22.36 2.57
C GLY A 18 -1.82 -22.73 4.07
N GLY A 19 -2.87 -22.49 4.86
CA GLY A 19 -2.97 -23.08 6.21
C GLY A 19 -2.94 -22.11 7.39
N GLY A 20 -3.86 -21.14 7.41
CA GLY A 20 -4.21 -20.38 8.61
C GLY A 20 -3.33 -19.17 8.92
N ARG A 21 -2.36 -18.85 8.06
CA ARG A 21 -1.62 -17.59 8.15
C ARG A 21 -2.49 -16.44 7.67
N GLY A 22 -2.65 -15.42 8.50
CA GLY A 22 -3.25 -14.16 8.11
C GLY A 22 -2.25 -13.27 7.38
N LEU A 23 -2.70 -12.60 6.34
CA LEU A 23 -2.02 -11.49 5.70
C LEU A 23 -2.60 -10.19 6.22
N HIS A 24 -1.77 -9.40 6.90
CA HIS A 24 -2.12 -8.05 7.32
C HIS A 24 -1.48 -7.04 6.36
N LEU A 25 -2.28 -6.10 5.86
CA LEU A 25 -1.84 -5.01 5.01
C LEU A 25 -2.19 -3.67 5.65
N ASN A 26 -1.18 -2.84 5.89
CA ASN A 26 -1.38 -1.45 6.30
C ASN A 26 -2.06 -0.64 5.18
N PRO A 27 -2.61 0.55 5.50
CA PRO A 27 -3.09 1.50 4.50
C PRO A 27 -2.08 1.69 3.37
N ARG A 28 -2.50 1.49 2.12
CA ARG A 28 -1.65 1.62 0.92
C ARG A 28 -0.40 0.71 0.87
N GLU A 29 -0.28 -0.30 1.75
CA GLU A 29 0.89 -1.21 1.76
C GLU A 29 0.90 -2.15 0.55
N ARG A 30 2.11 -2.49 0.10
CA ARG A 30 2.38 -3.49 -0.94
C ARG A 30 3.11 -4.68 -0.32
N ARG A 31 2.71 -5.90 -0.68
CA ARG A 31 3.33 -7.15 -0.22
C ARG A 31 3.45 -8.14 -1.36
N THR A 32 4.49 -8.96 -1.31
CA THR A 32 4.70 -10.04 -2.27
C THR A 32 4.31 -11.39 -1.66
N LEU A 33 3.55 -12.19 -2.40
CA LEU A 33 3.02 -13.50 -2.01
C LEU A 33 3.28 -14.54 -3.10
N GLY A 34 3.24 -15.82 -2.71
CA GLY A 34 3.19 -16.93 -3.65
C GLY A 34 1.86 -16.95 -4.40
N GLU A 35 1.86 -17.51 -5.60
CA GLU A 35 0.61 -17.77 -6.35
C GLU A 35 -0.30 -18.74 -5.58
N ASP A 36 0.29 -19.71 -4.89
CA ASP A 36 -0.40 -20.70 -4.08
C ASP A 36 -1.00 -20.13 -2.77
N ASP A 37 -0.60 -18.92 -2.37
CA ASP A 37 -1.09 -18.28 -1.14
C ASP A 37 -2.39 -17.49 -1.36
N ILE A 38 -2.83 -17.31 -2.61
CA ILE A 38 -4.02 -16.52 -2.95
C ILE A 38 -5.28 -17.28 -2.55
N SER A 39 -6.01 -16.72 -1.58
CA SER A 39 -7.30 -17.24 -1.17
C SER A 39 -8.46 -16.64 -1.99
N PRO A 40 -9.64 -17.29 -1.97
CA PRO A 40 -10.84 -16.75 -2.61
C PRO A 40 -11.26 -15.37 -2.08
N GLU A 41 -10.92 -15.06 -0.82
CA GLU A 41 -11.20 -13.75 -0.21
C GLU A 41 -10.39 -12.63 -0.88
N ILE A 42 -9.13 -12.91 -1.19
CA ILE A 42 -8.23 -11.97 -1.86
C ILE A 42 -8.70 -11.70 -3.29
N ASP A 43 -9.12 -12.74 -4.02
CA ASP A 43 -9.69 -12.59 -5.37
C ASP A 43 -11.00 -11.78 -5.34
N ALA A 44 -11.89 -12.06 -4.38
CA ALA A 44 -13.11 -11.27 -4.19
C ALA A 44 -12.80 -9.80 -3.85
N ALA A 45 -11.79 -9.54 -3.02
CA ALA A 45 -11.35 -8.19 -2.69
C ALA A 45 -10.74 -7.45 -3.89
N ALA A 46 -10.02 -8.16 -4.76
CA ALA A 46 -9.50 -7.61 -6.01
C ALA A 46 -10.62 -7.20 -6.96
N LYS A 47 -11.63 -8.06 -7.15
CA LYS A 47 -12.83 -7.76 -7.94
C LYS A 47 -13.63 -6.57 -7.40
N ARG A 48 -13.59 -6.37 -6.08
CA ARG A 48 -14.23 -5.22 -5.40
C ARG A 48 -13.37 -3.94 -5.41
N GLY A 49 -12.12 -4.00 -5.88
CA GLY A 49 -11.23 -2.85 -5.90
C GLY A 49 -10.65 -2.46 -4.54
N PHE A 50 -10.64 -3.37 -3.55
CA PHE A 50 -9.97 -3.13 -2.27
C PHE A 50 -8.46 -3.38 -2.33
N VAL A 51 -8.07 -4.32 -3.19
CA VAL A 51 -6.67 -4.66 -3.43
C VAL A 51 -6.39 -4.75 -4.93
N SER A 52 -5.16 -4.49 -5.32
CA SER A 52 -4.66 -4.76 -6.68
C SER A 52 -3.73 -5.96 -6.63
N LEU A 53 -3.93 -6.93 -7.53
CA LEU A 53 -3.05 -8.08 -7.70
C LEU A 53 -2.28 -7.91 -9.00
N THR A 54 -0.96 -7.87 -8.90
CA THR A 54 -0.06 -7.73 -10.05
C THR A 54 0.84 -8.95 -10.11
N SER A 55 0.77 -9.71 -11.21
CA SER A 55 1.72 -10.81 -11.45
C SER A 55 3.07 -10.20 -11.84
N SER A 56 4.02 -10.24 -10.91
CA SER A 56 5.39 -9.77 -11.15
C SER A 56 6.24 -10.94 -11.67
N PRO A 57 6.77 -10.88 -12.90
CA PRO A 57 8.03 -11.58 -13.18
C PRO A 57 9.14 -10.96 -12.32
N PRO A 58 10.21 -11.68 -11.96
CA PRO A 58 11.34 -11.13 -11.22
C PRO A 58 12.10 -10.17 -12.13
N THR A 59 11.62 -8.93 -12.22
CA THR A 59 12.29 -7.86 -12.94
C THR A 59 12.10 -6.61 -12.10
N VAL A 60 13.19 -6.29 -11.41
CA VAL A 60 13.74 -4.96 -11.06
C VAL A 60 12.70 -3.90 -10.64
N PRO A 61 12.87 -3.28 -9.44
CA PRO A 61 11.95 -2.25 -8.99
C PRO A 61 11.90 -1.12 -10.02
N GLU A 62 10.75 -0.94 -10.65
CA GLU A 62 10.46 0.26 -11.41
C GLU A 62 10.24 1.36 -10.37
N PRO A 63 11.15 2.35 -10.24
CA PRO A 63 10.83 3.52 -9.45
C PRO A 63 9.58 4.15 -10.07
N GLU A 64 8.58 4.48 -9.25
CA GLU A 64 7.46 5.31 -9.68
C GLU A 64 8.03 6.66 -10.14
N THR A 65 8.38 6.78 -11.42
CA THR A 65 8.51 8.06 -12.11
C THR A 65 7.09 8.56 -12.37
N PRO A 66 6.67 9.68 -11.75
CA PRO A 66 5.43 10.34 -12.09
C PRO A 66 5.50 10.78 -13.55
N ARG A 67 4.45 10.48 -14.31
CA ARG A 67 4.28 10.90 -15.71
C ARG A 67 4.36 12.45 -15.82
N GLU A 68 5.36 12.91 -16.57
CA GLU A 68 5.63 14.24 -17.18
C GLU A 68 4.37 15.05 -17.53
N GLU A 69 4.27 16.40 -17.50
CA GLU A 69 5.19 17.57 -17.52
C GLU A 69 4.29 18.86 -17.45
N PRO A 70 4.76 20.11 -17.61
CA PRO A 70 5.65 20.94 -16.77
C PRO A 70 4.91 22.20 -16.22
N VAL A 71 5.56 22.97 -15.34
CA VAL A 71 5.57 24.45 -15.22
C VAL A 71 5.98 24.83 -13.79
N GLU A 72 7.08 25.56 -13.75
CA GLU A 72 7.64 26.27 -12.62
C GLU A 72 6.58 27.11 -11.89
N THR A 73 6.53 27.00 -10.58
CA THR A 73 6.63 28.19 -9.72
C THR A 73 7.20 27.75 -8.39
N GLU A 74 8.39 28.27 -8.11
CA GLU A 74 8.96 28.41 -6.78
C GLU A 74 7.90 28.97 -5.82
N THR A 75 7.82 28.43 -4.60
CA THR A 75 7.66 29.24 -3.40
C THR A 75 8.00 28.41 -2.17
N GLU A 76 9.24 28.57 -1.77
CA GLU A 76 9.73 28.48 -0.41
C GLU A 76 8.70 29.02 0.61
N HIS A 77 8.21 28.19 1.54
CA HIS A 77 7.70 28.68 2.83
C HIS A 77 7.97 27.67 3.94
N THR A 78 9.12 27.87 4.57
CA THR A 78 9.40 27.61 5.97
C THR A 78 8.21 28.00 6.87
N GLY A 79 7.75 27.09 7.72
CA GLY A 79 6.71 27.37 8.73
C GLY A 79 6.64 26.25 9.78
N ALA A 80 7.58 26.22 10.72
CA ALA A 80 7.35 26.70 12.09
C ALA A 80 6.46 25.79 12.97
N ASN A 81 7.13 24.88 13.67
CA ASN A 81 7.09 24.72 15.14
C ASN A 81 5.79 25.16 15.88
N GLY A 82 5.06 24.20 16.45
CA GLY A 82 4.02 24.45 17.44
C GLY A 82 3.36 23.16 17.92
N GLY A 83 3.26 22.81 19.21
CA GLY A 83 3.62 23.56 20.40
C GLY A 83 3.59 22.65 21.63
N LYS A 84 4.49 22.95 22.58
CA LYS A 84 4.45 22.42 23.94
C LYS A 84 3.17 22.90 24.63
N ARG A 85 2.23 22.01 24.95
CA ARG A 85 1.14 22.28 25.90
C ARG A 85 1.35 21.50 27.20
N ARG A 86 1.85 22.25 28.18
CA ARG A 86 2.00 21.89 29.60
C ARG A 86 0.62 21.73 30.24
N LYS A 87 0.35 20.63 30.95
CA LYS A 87 -0.79 20.53 31.87
C LYS A 87 -0.27 20.49 33.30
N ARG A 88 -0.46 21.60 34.01
CA ARG A 88 -0.39 21.67 35.47
C ARG A 88 -1.76 21.27 36.00
N ARG A 89 -1.83 20.22 36.80
CA ARG A 89 -2.71 20.17 37.97
C ARG A 89 -2.16 19.15 38.95
#